data_AF-A0A2D3WAH7-F1
#
_entry.id   AF-A0A2D3WAH7-F1
#
_cell.length_a   1.000
_cell.length_b   1.000
_cell.length_c   1.000
_cell.angle_alpha   90.00
_cell.angle_beta   90.00
_cell.angle_gamma   90.00
#
_symmetry.space_group_name_H-M   'P 1'
#
loop_
_entity.id
_entity.type
_entity.pdbx_description
1 polymer ?
#
loop_
_entity_poly.entity_id
_entity_poly.type
_entity_poly.pdbx_seq_one_letter_code
_entity_poly.pdbx_strand_id
1 'polypeptide(L)'
;MNISATQLKQQSHLLDHVKEEDIVITKREKPFAVVIDIERYKTLIKEAEAGKIEHKLAALSGLGSFSLGGKDFSDLKSEMGNG
;
A
#
# COMPACT_ATOMS: atom_id res chain seq x y z
N MET A 1 -17.16 8.27 -3.62
CA MET A 1 -17.92 9.43 -4.13
C MET A 1 -17.11 10.19 -5.18
N ASN A 2 -17.73 10.78 -6.22
CA ASN A 2 -17.04 11.60 -7.23
C ASN A 2 -17.58 13.04 -7.23
N ILE A 3 -16.72 14.04 -7.06
CA ILE A 3 -17.11 15.46 -7.01
C ILE A 3 -16.16 16.35 -7.82
N SER A 4 -16.63 17.44 -8.38
CA SER A 4 -15.75 18.42 -9.02
C SER A 4 -15.01 19.29 -8.00
N ALA A 5 -13.83 19.79 -8.38
CA ALA A 5 -13.07 20.72 -7.55
C ALA A 5 -13.86 21.99 -7.18
N THR A 6 -14.76 22.44 -8.05
CA THR A 6 -15.64 23.59 -7.79
C THR A 6 -16.69 23.26 -6.73
N GLN A 7 -17.33 22.09 -6.81
CA GLN A 7 -18.30 21.62 -5.81
C GLN A 7 -17.63 21.47 -4.45
N LEU A 8 -16.44 20.88 -4.40
CA LEU A 8 -15.69 20.73 -3.16
C LEU A 8 -15.43 22.10 -2.48
N LYS A 9 -15.08 23.12 -3.27
CA LYS A 9 -14.84 24.47 -2.75
C LYS A 9 -16.09 25.12 -2.17
N GLN A 10 -17.26 24.83 -2.74
CA GLN A 10 -18.54 25.38 -2.31
C GLN A 10 -19.18 24.57 -1.16
N GLN A 11 -18.85 23.28 -1.06
CA GLN A 11 -19.48 22.31 -0.17
C GLN A 11 -18.40 21.52 0.59
N SER A 12 -17.62 22.21 1.41
CA SER A 12 -16.51 21.59 2.16
C SER A 12 -16.96 20.49 3.13
N HIS A 13 -18.20 20.53 3.61
CA HIS A 13 -18.80 19.47 4.45
C HIS A 13 -18.83 18.10 3.76
N LEU A 14 -18.74 18.04 2.43
CA LEU A 14 -18.63 16.76 1.72
C LEU A 14 -17.36 15.98 2.10
N LEU A 15 -16.34 16.64 2.65
CA LEU A 15 -15.14 15.99 3.18
C LEU A 15 -15.42 15.18 4.46
N ASP A 16 -16.51 15.44 5.18
CA ASP A 16 -16.85 14.69 6.38
C ASP A 16 -17.17 13.22 6.05
N HIS A 17 -17.63 12.96 4.83
CA HIS A 17 -17.89 11.61 4.31
C HIS A 17 -16.62 10.82 3.97
N VAL A 18 -15.42 11.41 4.04
CA VAL A 18 -14.17 10.71 3.70
C VAL A 18 -13.89 9.51 4.60
N LYS A 19 -14.49 9.49 5.80
CA LYS A 19 -14.40 8.37 6.75
C LYS A 19 -15.22 7.16 6.31
N GLU A 20 -16.27 7.37 5.53
CA GLU A 20 -17.19 6.35 5.06
C GLU A 20 -16.74 5.82 3.68
N GLU A 21 -16.30 6.71 2.81
CA GLU A 21 -15.86 6.36 1.45
C GLU A 21 -14.79 7.31 0.90
N ASP A 22 -13.99 6.80 -0.04
CA ASP A 22 -12.98 7.61 -0.72
C ASP A 22 -13.65 8.60 -1.68
N ILE A 23 -13.10 9.81 -1.75
CA ILE A 23 -13.66 10.90 -2.55
C ILE A 23 -12.73 11.18 -3.74
N VAL A 24 -13.20 10.95 -4.95
CA VAL A 24 -12.49 11.30 -6.18
C VAL A 24 -12.86 12.72 -6.58
N ILE A 25 -11.87 13.59 -6.65
CA ILE A 25 -12.01 14.96 -7.13
C ILE A 25 -11.70 14.99 -8.62
N THR A 26 -12.65 15.50 -9.41
CA THR A 26 -12.48 15.73 -10.84
C THR A 26 -12.25 17.20 -11.17
N LYS A 27 -11.49 17.46 -12.23
CA LYS A 27 -11.29 18.78 -12.82
C LYS A 27 -11.37 18.66 -14.33
N ARG A 28 -12.26 19.43 -14.96
CA ARG A 28 -12.55 19.32 -16.41
C ARG A 28 -12.92 17.89 -16.79
N GLU A 29 -13.83 17.27 -16.04
CA GLU A 29 -14.28 15.87 -16.23
C GLU A 29 -13.18 14.80 -16.14
N LYS A 30 -11.99 15.14 -15.65
CA LYS A 30 -10.89 14.18 -15.47
C LYS A 30 -10.56 13.99 -13.99
N PRO A 31 -10.28 12.76 -13.53
CA PRO A 31 -9.78 12.53 -12.18
C PRO A 31 -8.50 13.34 -11.96
N PHE A 32 -8.45 14.05 -10.84
CA PHE A 32 -7.34 14.95 -10.50
C PHE A 32 -6.72 14.60 -9.15
N ALA A 33 -7.54 14.29 -8.15
CA ALA A 33 -7.08 13.91 -6.82
C ALA A 33 -8.05 12.91 -6.20
N VAL A 34 -7.56 12.17 -5.20
CA VAL A 34 -8.38 11.30 -4.34
C VAL A 34 -8.14 11.73 -2.91
N VAL A 35 -9.21 11.94 -2.16
CA VAL A 35 -9.18 12.19 -0.72
C VAL A 35 -9.57 10.90 -0.02
N ILE A 36 -8.76 10.51 0.95
CA ILE A 36 -8.86 9.27 1.69
C ILE A 36 -8.61 9.57 3.16
N ASP A 37 -9.29 8.84 4.05
CA ASP A 37 -9.01 8.89 5.48
C ASP A 37 -7.55 8.48 5.79
N ILE A 38 -6.91 9.20 6.71
CA ILE A 38 -5.48 9.01 6.98
C ILE A 38 -5.16 7.62 7.55
N GLU A 39 -6.04 7.03 8.35
CA GLU A 39 -5.82 5.69 8.90
C GLU A 39 -5.98 4.64 7.80
N ARG A 40 -6.98 4.80 6.92
CA ARG A 40 -7.11 3.95 5.73
C ARG A 40 -5.87 4.04 4.84
N TYR A 41 -5.35 5.24 4.60
CA TYR A 41 -4.12 5.43 3.82
C TYR A 41 -2.93 4.69 4.45
N LYS A 42 -2.73 4.79 5.77
CA LYS A 42 -1.67 4.06 6.47
C LYS A 42 -1.81 2.55 6.32
N THR A 43 -3.03 2.02 6.41
CA THR A 43 -3.29 0.59 6.20
C THR A 43 -2.92 0.16 4.78
N LEU A 44 -3.33 0.91 3.76
CA LEU A 44 -2.97 0.63 2.37
C LEU A 44 -1.46 0.64 2.14
N ILE A 45 -0.73 1.56 2.78
CA ILE A 45 0.74 1.59 2.71
C ILE A 45 1.34 0.33 3.34
N LYS A 46 0.87 -0.07 4.53
CA LYS A 46 1.33 -1.29 5.20
C LYS A 46 1.05 -2.54 4.37
N GLU A 47 -0.15 -2.65 3.79
CA GLU A 47 -0.53 -3.76 2.92
C GLU A 47 0.34 -3.80 1.65
N ALA A 48 0.59 -2.64 1.04
CA ALA A 48 1.46 -2.54 -0.13
C ALA A 48 2.92 -2.91 0.20
N GLU A 49 3.41 -2.58 1.39
CA GLU A 49 4.74 -2.98 1.86
C GLU A 49 4.82 -4.48 2.13
N ALA A 50 3.80 -5.05 2.81
CA ALA A 50 3.71 -6.49 3.04
C ALA A 50 3.67 -7.27 1.72
N GLY A 51 2.82 -6.85 0.76
CA GLY A 51 2.74 -7.45 -0.57
C GLY A 51 4.05 -7.36 -1.36
N LYS A 52 4.84 -6.27 -1.20
CA LYS A 52 6.18 -6.19 -1.80
C LYS A 52 7.14 -7.22 -1.21
N ILE A 53 7.05 -7.51 0.09
CA ILE A 53 7.88 -8.53 0.74
C ILE A 53 7.47 -9.91 0.24
N GLU A 54 6.17 -10.21 0.17
CA GLU A 54 5.66 -11.48 -0.36
C GLU A 54 6.04 -11.67 -1.82
N HIS A 55 5.90 -10.65 -2.67
CA HIS A 55 6.31 -10.74 -4.07
C HIS A 55 7.83 -10.89 -4.23
N LYS A 56 8.64 -10.24 -3.38
CA LYS A 56 10.09 -10.46 -3.36
C LYS A 56 10.44 -11.89 -2.93
N LEU A 57 9.80 -12.41 -1.88
CA LEU A 57 10.00 -13.79 -1.41
C LEU A 57 9.56 -14.81 -2.46
N ALA A 58 8.42 -14.57 -3.12
CA ALA A 58 7.93 -15.40 -4.22
C ALA A 58 8.89 -15.34 -5.43
N ALA A 59 9.41 -14.15 -5.77
CA ALA A 59 10.40 -14.01 -6.84
C ALA A 59 11.72 -14.71 -6.47
N LEU A 60 12.21 -14.59 -5.25
CA LEU A 60 13.41 -15.30 -4.77
C LEU A 60 13.23 -16.82 -4.75
N SER A 61 12.03 -17.29 -4.38
CA SER A 61 11.65 -18.70 -4.43
C SER A 61 11.55 -19.22 -5.87
N GLY A 62 10.93 -18.44 -6.76
CA GLY A 62 10.77 -18.77 -8.19
C GLY A 62 12.07 -18.68 -8.99
N LEU A 63 13.01 -17.83 -8.57
CA LEU A 63 14.38 -17.76 -9.13
C LEU A 63 15.26 -18.93 -8.66
N GLY A 64 14.75 -19.84 -7.83
CA GLY A 64 15.53 -20.99 -7.35
C GLY A 64 16.76 -20.58 -6.54
N SER A 65 16.72 -19.43 -5.85
CA SER A 65 17.84 -18.85 -5.10
C SER A 65 18.32 -19.70 -3.90
N PHE A 66 17.83 -20.92 -3.74
CA PHE A 66 18.45 -21.92 -2.86
C PHE A 66 19.83 -22.38 -3.37
N SER A 67 20.25 -22.03 -4.59
CA SER A 67 21.51 -22.53 -5.19
C SER A 67 22.59 -21.47 -5.51
N LEU A 68 22.38 -20.17 -5.26
CA LEU A 68 23.33 -19.11 -5.67
C LEU A 68 23.95 -18.29 -4.52
N GLY A 69 24.20 -18.92 -3.37
CA GLY A 69 24.99 -18.28 -2.32
C GLY A 69 25.00 -19.06 -1.02
N GLY A 70 25.61 -20.25 -1.02
CA GLY A 70 25.63 -21.20 0.09
C GLY A 70 26.41 -20.77 1.34
N LYS A 71 26.14 -19.57 1.89
CA LYS A 71 26.64 -19.15 3.21
C LYS A 71 25.55 -18.59 4.11
N ASP A 72 24.67 -17.72 3.62
CA ASP A 72 23.76 -16.96 4.50
C ASP A 72 22.64 -17.79 5.16
N PHE A 73 22.18 -18.88 4.53
CA PHE A 73 21.10 -19.70 5.09
C PHE A 73 21.55 -20.53 6.30
N SER A 74 22.82 -20.92 6.33
CA SER A 74 23.43 -21.67 7.44
C SER A 74 23.54 -20.81 8.69
N ASP A 75 23.87 -19.53 8.52
CA ASP A 75 24.06 -18.58 9.61
C ASP A 75 22.71 -18.18 10.24
N LEU A 76 21.67 -17.96 9.42
CA LEU A 76 20.29 -17.71 9.89
C LEU A 76 19.68 -18.89 10.66
N LYS A 77 20.00 -20.12 10.28
CA LYS A 77 19.51 -21.32 10.99
C LYS A 77 20.23 -21.54 12.32
N SER A 78 21.49 -21.11 12.41
CA SER A 78 22.30 -21.20 13.62
C SER A 78 21.82 -20.23 14.70
N GLU A 79 21.35 -19.05 14.30
CA GLU A 79 20.73 -18.07 15.21
C GLU A 79 19.35 -18.50 15.72
N MET A 80 18.59 -19.27 14.95
CA MET A 80 17.28 -19.81 15.39
C MET A 80 17.37 -21.11 16.20
N GLY A 81 18.52 -21.77 16.22
CA GLY A 81 18.72 -23.08 16.86
C GLY A 81 19.31 -23.07 18.26
N ASN A 82 19.79 -21.92 18.75
CA ASN A 82 20.28 -21.74 20.11
C ASN A 82 19.36 -20.78 20.88
N GLY A 83 18.22 -21.31 21.31
CA GLY A 83 17.31 -20.75 22.30
C GLY A 83 16.73 -21.88 23.13
#